data_AF-A0A518I9T2-F1
#
_entry.id   AF-A0A518I9T2-F1
#
_cell.length_a   1.000
_cell.length_b   1.000
_cell.length_c   1.000
_cell.angle_alpha   90.00
_cell.angle_beta   90.00
_cell.angle_gamma   90.00
#
_symmetry.space_group_name_H-M   'P 1'
#
loop_
_entity.id
_entity.type
_entity.pdbx_description
1 polymer ?
#
loop_
_entity_poly.entity_id
_entity_poly.type
_entity_poly.pdbx_seq_one_letter_code
_entity_poly.pdbx_strand_id
1 'polypeptide(L)'
;MNRLQMKLDVVFHHDVLFGVELLDPVTLKQVYRGFKIAAIGLKSEPFLTQSGIFVWHAENDENLQKITIDPGHRPFTPIELSAAEMQGLPPARPLKSVVLSPTVNYPFSDGVTGLVGTVIRARTDREPITDAVILLQWKDEEHGWLGASTESHSNANGDFVAVLRLTPTQSPQLFEGLMIVRLQVNWKSEQRYSEKFTVSLGKVTRPTSMNDQTFIWDELHS
;
A
#
# COMPACT_ATOMS: atom_id res chain seq x y z
N MET A 1 -7.56 -40.28 -40.31
CA MET A 1 -8.47 -39.23 -39.80
C MET A 1 -7.73 -38.40 -38.77
N ASN A 2 -7.43 -37.16 -39.14
CA ASN A 2 -6.84 -36.10 -38.31
C ASN A 2 -7.82 -35.61 -37.23
N ARG A 3 -7.33 -35.25 -36.04
CA ARG A 3 -7.55 -33.92 -35.45
C ARG A 3 -6.75 -33.69 -34.15
N LEU A 4 -5.85 -32.72 -34.26
CA LEU A 4 -5.48 -31.73 -33.23
C LEU A 4 -4.66 -32.23 -32.04
N GLN A 5 -3.43 -32.69 -32.32
CA GLN A 5 -2.29 -32.22 -31.55
C GLN A 5 -2.25 -30.69 -31.69
N MET A 6 -2.73 -29.98 -30.68
CA MET A 6 -2.44 -28.56 -30.53
C MET A 6 -0.92 -28.42 -30.45
N LYS A 7 -0.31 -28.00 -31.56
CA LYS A 7 0.97 -27.32 -31.56
C LYS A 7 0.83 -26.09 -30.66
N LEU A 8 1.23 -26.21 -29.41
CA LEU A 8 1.68 -25.09 -28.58
C LEU A 8 3.09 -24.65 -29.07
N ASP A 9 3.24 -24.44 -30.37
CA ASP A 9 4.44 -23.87 -30.99
C ASP A 9 4.12 -22.43 -31.40
N VAL A 10 3.98 -21.57 -30.39
CA VAL A 10 4.59 -20.24 -30.40
C VAL A 10 4.99 -19.96 -28.96
N VAL A 11 6.17 -20.44 -28.58
CA VAL A 11 6.91 -19.90 -27.44
C VAL A 11 7.16 -18.44 -27.78
N PHE A 12 6.30 -17.55 -27.29
CA PHE A 12 6.65 -16.15 -27.19
C PHE A 12 7.75 -16.04 -26.13
N HIS A 13 9.00 -16.25 -26.56
CA HIS A 13 10.17 -15.65 -25.92
C HIS A 13 10.00 -14.13 -26.08
N HIS A 14 9.10 -13.55 -25.30
CA HIS A 14 9.18 -12.13 -25.03
C HIS A 14 10.33 -12.02 -24.04
N ASP A 15 11.46 -11.49 -24.50
CA ASP A 15 12.50 -11.03 -23.58
C ASP A 15 11.83 -9.95 -22.74
N VAL A 16 11.42 -10.32 -21.52
CA VAL A 16 10.76 -9.46 -20.55
C VAL A 16 11.85 -8.90 -19.65
N LEU A 17 11.89 -7.58 -19.52
CA LEU A 17 12.77 -6.93 -18.57
C LEU A 17 12.21 -7.11 -17.15
N PHE A 18 10.98 -6.64 -16.93
CA PHE A 18 10.21 -6.90 -15.72
C PHE A 18 8.72 -6.67 -15.94
N GLY A 19 7.93 -7.16 -14.99
CA GLY A 19 6.51 -6.90 -14.84
C GLY A 19 6.18 -6.21 -13.51
N VAL A 20 5.10 -5.43 -13.52
CA VAL A 20 4.50 -4.81 -12.33
C VAL A 20 3.04 -5.24 -12.24
N GLU A 21 2.68 -5.81 -11.09
CA GLU A 21 1.32 -6.17 -10.72
C GLU A 21 0.84 -5.22 -9.61
N LEU A 22 -0.33 -4.61 -9.76
CA LEU A 22 -0.90 -3.74 -8.73
C LEU A 22 -2.02 -4.47 -7.99
N LEU A 23 -1.95 -4.45 -6.66
CA LEU A 23 -2.89 -5.14 -5.78
C LEU A 23 -3.63 -4.12 -4.92
N ASP A 24 -4.94 -4.31 -4.83
CA ASP A 24 -5.76 -3.59 -3.87
C ASP A 24 -5.41 -4.04 -2.43
N PRO A 25 -5.12 -3.11 -1.50
CA PRO A 25 -4.64 -3.44 -0.16
C PRO A 25 -5.68 -4.18 0.69
N VAL A 26 -6.96 -3.93 0.44
CA VAL A 26 -8.07 -4.46 1.21
C VAL A 26 -8.40 -5.87 0.71
N THR A 27 -8.63 -6.00 -0.59
CA THR A 27 -9.14 -7.23 -1.21
C THR A 27 -8.05 -8.16 -1.73
N LEU A 28 -6.81 -7.67 -1.86
CA LEU A 28 -5.69 -8.32 -2.56
C LEU A 28 -5.99 -8.71 -4.00
N LYS A 29 -7.08 -8.20 -4.57
CA LYS A 29 -7.39 -8.41 -5.98
C LYS A 29 -6.51 -7.51 -6.81
N GLN A 30 -6.11 -8.04 -7.96
CA GLN A 30 -5.40 -7.26 -8.94
C GLN A 30 -6.28 -6.13 -9.46
N VAL A 31 -5.68 -4.94 -9.57
CA VAL A 31 -6.28 -3.76 -10.17
C VAL A 31 -5.32 -3.21 -11.22
N TYR A 32 -5.83 -2.77 -12.37
CA TYR A 32 -4.94 -2.33 -13.46
C TYR A 32 -5.61 -1.34 -14.41
N ARG A 33 -6.93 -1.45 -14.60
CA ARG A 33 -7.69 -0.56 -15.49
C ARG A 33 -7.51 0.88 -15.06
N GLY A 34 -7.30 1.81 -15.98
CA GLY A 34 -7.27 3.25 -15.69
C GLY A 34 -6.10 3.76 -14.84
N PHE A 35 -5.12 2.91 -14.51
CA PHE A 35 -3.83 3.37 -14.01
C PHE A 35 -2.97 3.82 -15.19
N LYS A 36 -2.20 4.89 -14.99
CA LYS A 36 -1.11 5.27 -15.88
C LYS A 36 0.19 4.85 -15.22
N ILE A 37 1.01 4.11 -15.95
CA ILE A 37 2.27 3.60 -15.45
C ILE A 37 3.35 3.88 -16.47
N ALA A 38 4.50 4.38 -16.02
CA ALA A 38 5.60 4.74 -16.89
C ALA A 38 6.93 4.38 -16.25
N ALA A 39 7.89 3.96 -17.07
CA ALA A 39 9.28 3.79 -16.66
C ALA A 39 10.07 5.01 -17.13
N ILE A 40 10.52 5.83 -16.19
CA ILE A 40 11.32 7.01 -16.50
C ILE A 40 12.74 6.56 -16.83
N GLY A 41 13.21 6.96 -18.01
CA GLY A 41 14.54 6.62 -18.54
C GLY A 41 14.56 5.40 -19.48
N LEU A 42 13.47 4.63 -19.56
CA LEU A 42 13.27 3.63 -20.59
C LEU A 42 12.59 4.24 -21.83
N LYS A 43 12.82 3.64 -23.01
CA LYS A 43 12.18 4.11 -24.25
C LYS A 43 10.82 3.47 -24.46
N SER A 44 10.64 2.24 -24.00
CA SER A 44 9.40 1.51 -24.20
C SER A 44 8.36 1.86 -23.14
N GLU A 45 7.11 2.00 -23.60
CA GLU A 45 5.95 1.98 -22.73
C GLU A 45 5.62 0.53 -22.35
N PRO A 46 5.07 0.28 -21.14
CA PRO A 46 4.65 -1.05 -20.78
C PRO A 46 3.47 -1.50 -21.64
N PHE A 47 3.44 -2.78 -22.01
CA PHE A 47 2.22 -3.40 -22.51
C PHE A 47 1.46 -4.07 -21.36
N LEU A 48 0.13 -4.05 -21.44
CA LEU A 48 -0.74 -4.69 -20.46
C LEU A 48 -1.08 -6.11 -20.92
N THR A 49 -0.77 -7.12 -20.10
CA THR A 49 -1.12 -8.51 -20.39
C THR A 49 -2.62 -8.77 -20.21
N GLN A 50 -3.11 -9.89 -20.75
CA GLN A 50 -4.48 -10.37 -20.49
C GLN A 50 -4.72 -10.64 -18.99
N SER A 51 -3.68 -11.00 -18.26
CA SER A 51 -3.70 -11.21 -16.82
C SER A 51 -3.51 -9.93 -16.00
N GLY A 52 -3.59 -8.74 -16.61
CA GLY A 52 -3.58 -7.45 -15.91
C GLY A 52 -2.23 -6.99 -15.38
N ILE A 53 -1.12 -7.53 -15.88
CA ILE A 53 0.25 -7.17 -15.49
C ILE A 53 0.82 -6.17 -16.51
N PHE A 54 1.49 -5.13 -16.03
CA PHE A 54 2.22 -4.19 -16.88
C PHE A 54 3.63 -4.71 -17.12
N VAL A 55 4.03 -4.91 -18.38
CA VAL A 55 5.29 -5.58 -18.74
C VAL A 55 6.11 -4.70 -19.67
N TRP A 56 7.39 -4.58 -19.36
CA TRP A 56 8.40 -3.97 -20.24
C TRP A 56 9.21 -5.05 -20.93
N HIS A 57 9.46 -4.84 -22.21
CA HIS A 57 10.34 -5.70 -22.98
C HIS A 57 11.81 -5.41 -22.66
N ALA A 58 12.67 -6.38 -22.91
CA ALA A 58 14.10 -6.25 -22.74
C ALA A 58 14.64 -5.12 -23.62
N GLU A 59 15.16 -4.11 -22.94
CA GLU A 59 15.99 -3.04 -23.47
C GLU A 59 17.13 -2.81 -22.48
N ASN A 60 18.06 -1.90 -22.81
CA ASN A 60 19.09 -1.52 -21.85
C ASN A 60 18.45 -0.76 -20.68
N ASP A 61 18.47 -1.36 -19.49
CA ASP A 61 17.89 -0.85 -18.26
C ASP A 61 18.87 -0.04 -17.39
N GLU A 62 20.11 0.16 -17.84
CA GLU A 62 21.09 1.06 -17.21
C GLU A 62 20.56 2.49 -17.06
N ASN A 63 19.61 2.89 -17.91
CA ASN A 63 19.00 4.21 -17.88
C ASN A 63 17.70 4.26 -17.06
N LEU A 64 17.21 3.14 -16.51
CA LEU A 64 16.02 3.15 -15.66
C LEU A 64 16.28 4.01 -14.42
N GLN A 65 15.42 5.01 -14.21
CA GLN A 65 15.49 5.87 -13.03
C GLN A 65 14.44 5.44 -12.00
N LYS A 66 13.19 5.31 -12.44
CA LYS A 66 12.06 4.92 -11.60
C LYS A 66 10.86 4.46 -12.41
N ILE A 67 9.94 3.76 -11.76
CA ILE A 67 8.58 3.52 -12.26
C ILE A 67 7.63 4.48 -11.54
N THR A 68 6.80 5.19 -12.28
CA THR A 68 5.70 5.99 -11.71
C THR A 68 4.38 5.29 -11.94
N ILE A 69 3.54 5.25 -10.91
CA ILE A 69 2.19 4.69 -10.94
C ILE A 69 1.22 5.80 -10.54
N ASP A 70 0.50 6.33 -11.51
CA ASP A 70 -0.53 7.35 -11.33
C ASP A 70 -1.92 6.69 -11.33
N PRO A 71 -2.65 6.73 -10.21
CA PRO A 71 -3.99 6.15 -10.08
C PRO A 71 -5.10 6.97 -10.77
N GLY A 72 -4.79 8.16 -11.29
CA GLY A 72 -5.76 9.07 -11.88
C GLY A 72 -6.83 9.48 -10.86
N HIS A 73 -8.09 9.15 -11.14
CA HIS A 73 -9.22 9.44 -10.24
C HIS A 73 -9.51 8.31 -9.23
N ARG A 74 -8.72 7.24 -9.22
CA ARG A 74 -8.92 6.13 -8.28
C ARG A 74 -8.46 6.52 -6.88
N PRO A 75 -9.08 5.97 -5.82
CA PRO A 75 -8.80 6.37 -4.44
C PRO A 75 -7.53 5.68 -3.90
N PHE A 76 -6.42 5.79 -4.64
CA PHE A 76 -5.10 5.32 -4.22
C PHE A 76 -4.10 6.48 -4.27
N THR A 77 -3.05 6.39 -3.46
CA THR A 77 -1.94 7.34 -3.50
C THR A 77 -1.03 7.00 -4.70
N PRO A 78 -0.47 8.00 -5.41
CA PRO A 78 0.59 7.77 -6.40
C PRO A 78 1.79 7.06 -5.78
N ILE A 79 2.45 6.21 -6.57
CA ILE A 79 3.61 5.44 -6.12
C ILE A 79 4.77 5.66 -7.08
N GLU A 80 5.97 5.78 -6.52
CA GLU A 80 7.21 5.72 -7.27
C GLU A 80 8.03 4.51 -6.79
N LEU A 81 8.47 3.67 -7.72
CA LEU A 81 9.40 2.57 -7.45
C LEU A 81 10.78 2.97 -7.97
N SER A 82 11.79 2.84 -7.14
CA SER A 82 13.17 3.11 -7.53
C SER A 82 13.71 2.07 -8.52
N ALA A 83 14.71 2.45 -9.31
CA ALA A 83 15.42 1.49 -10.17
C ALA A 83 15.98 0.30 -9.38
N ALA A 84 16.50 0.53 -8.16
CA ALA A 84 17.05 -0.52 -7.31
C ALA A 84 16.01 -1.58 -6.93
N GLU A 85 14.76 -1.17 -6.66
CA GLU A 85 13.66 -2.11 -6.38
C GLU A 85 13.29 -2.98 -7.58
N MET A 86 13.54 -2.48 -8.79
CA MET A 86 13.25 -3.19 -10.04
C MET A 86 14.41 -4.07 -10.50
N GLN A 87 15.65 -3.63 -10.32
CA GLN A 87 16.86 -4.37 -10.68
C GLN A 87 17.13 -5.55 -9.74
N GLY A 88 16.61 -5.52 -8.51
CA GLY A 88 16.71 -6.62 -7.55
C GLY A 88 15.77 -7.81 -7.81
N LEU A 89 15.00 -7.81 -8.90
CA LEU A 89 14.02 -8.86 -9.16
C LEU A 89 14.67 -10.18 -9.61
N PRO A 90 14.15 -11.35 -9.19
CA PRO A 90 14.70 -12.63 -9.61
C PRO A 90 14.64 -12.82 -11.14
N PRO A 91 15.75 -13.20 -11.82
CA PRO A 91 15.75 -13.34 -13.28
C PRO A 91 14.74 -14.35 -13.83
N ALA A 92 14.45 -15.41 -13.06
CA ALA A 92 13.47 -16.42 -13.45
C ALA A 92 12.01 -15.93 -13.37
N ARG A 93 11.76 -14.85 -12.62
CA ARG A 93 10.44 -14.25 -12.43
C ARG A 93 10.61 -12.76 -12.12
N PRO A 94 10.90 -11.93 -13.13
CA PRO A 94 11.14 -10.51 -12.93
C PRO A 94 9.81 -9.78 -12.73
N LEU A 95 9.07 -10.08 -11.66
CA LEU A 95 7.74 -9.54 -11.36
C LEU A 95 7.75 -8.89 -9.98
N LYS A 96 7.36 -7.62 -9.92
CA LYS A 96 7.09 -6.89 -8.68
C LYS A 96 5.59 -6.78 -8.46
N SER A 97 5.08 -7.35 -7.37
CA SER A 97 3.73 -7.06 -6.89
C SER A 97 3.77 -5.84 -5.97
N VAL A 98 2.95 -4.85 -6.25
CA VAL A 98 2.85 -3.57 -5.55
C VAL A 98 1.48 -3.52 -4.88
N VAL A 99 1.46 -3.53 -3.55
CA VAL A 99 0.24 -3.29 -2.80
C VAL A 99 0.01 -1.78 -2.73
N LEU A 100 -1.12 -1.31 -3.25
CA LEU A 100 -1.44 0.11 -3.31
C LEU A 100 -1.82 0.66 -1.93
N SER A 101 -1.60 1.96 -1.71
CA SER A 101 -2.04 2.65 -0.49
C SER A 101 -3.37 3.37 -0.74
N PRO A 102 -4.43 3.12 0.06
CA PRO A 102 -5.73 3.74 -0.17
C PRO A 102 -5.74 5.19 0.34
N THR A 103 -6.54 6.04 -0.30
CA THR A 103 -6.81 7.41 0.19
C THR A 103 -8.04 7.43 1.10
N VAL A 104 -8.29 8.57 1.76
CA VAL A 104 -9.47 8.79 2.63
C VAL A 104 -10.82 8.58 1.92
N ASN A 105 -10.82 8.69 0.60
CA ASN A 105 -11.98 8.50 -0.28
C ASN A 105 -12.18 7.05 -0.72
N TYR A 106 -11.34 6.11 -0.25
CA TYR A 106 -11.48 4.71 -0.61
C TYR A 106 -12.82 4.13 -0.09
N PRO A 107 -13.58 3.41 -0.94
CA PRO A 107 -14.90 2.88 -0.60
C PRO A 107 -14.77 1.56 0.18
N PHE A 108 -14.37 1.65 1.44
CA PHE A 108 -14.27 0.48 2.31
C PHE A 108 -15.61 -0.24 2.44
N SER A 109 -15.62 -1.56 2.20
CA SER A 109 -16.76 -2.41 2.52
C SER A 109 -16.76 -2.80 4.00
N ASP A 110 -17.90 -3.32 4.46
CA ASP A 110 -17.96 -4.00 5.75
C ASP A 110 -16.96 -5.18 5.81
N GLY A 111 -16.49 -5.49 7.01
CA GLY A 111 -15.49 -6.54 7.26
C GLY A 111 -14.05 -6.05 7.21
N VAL A 112 -13.81 -4.78 6.88
CA VAL A 112 -12.47 -4.18 6.86
C VAL A 112 -12.20 -3.42 8.13
N THR A 113 -11.19 -3.83 8.89
CA THR A 113 -10.73 -3.09 10.07
C THR A 113 -9.73 -2.01 9.64
N GLY A 114 -9.90 -0.78 10.10
CA GLY A 114 -8.94 0.27 9.78
C GLY A 114 -9.23 1.58 10.48
N LEU A 115 -8.43 2.58 10.13
CA LEU A 115 -8.50 3.92 10.70
C LEU A 115 -8.25 4.96 9.60
N VAL A 116 -9.12 5.97 9.55
CA VAL A 116 -8.84 7.24 8.87
C VAL A 116 -8.47 8.25 9.93
N GLY A 117 -7.38 8.98 9.72
CA GLY A 117 -6.93 10.01 10.64
C GLY A 117 -6.11 11.08 9.96
N THR A 118 -5.66 12.05 10.74
CA THR A 118 -4.79 13.13 10.29
C THR A 118 -3.60 13.24 11.24
N VAL A 119 -2.40 13.41 10.70
CA VAL A 119 -1.19 13.70 11.50
C VAL A 119 -0.74 15.14 11.27
N ILE A 120 -0.60 15.88 12.37
CA ILE A 120 -0.16 17.28 12.38
C ILE A 120 1.02 17.45 13.32
N ARG A 121 1.80 18.53 13.16
CA ARG A 121 2.95 18.83 13.99
C ARG A 121 2.54 19.19 15.42
N ALA A 122 1.76 20.27 15.58
CA ALA A 122 1.32 20.81 16.86
C ALA A 122 -0.16 21.25 16.85
N ARG A 123 -0.76 21.43 18.04
CA ARG A 123 -2.18 21.87 18.19
C ARG A 123 -2.46 23.26 17.65
N THR A 124 -1.48 24.17 17.80
CA THR A 124 -1.67 25.61 17.57
C THR A 124 -1.62 26.00 16.11
N ASP A 125 -0.63 25.51 15.37
CA ASP A 125 -0.43 25.81 13.95
C ASP A 125 -1.15 24.80 13.04
N ARG A 126 -1.40 23.58 13.54
CA ARG A 126 -1.96 22.45 12.80
C ARG A 126 -1.22 22.19 11.48
N GLU A 127 0.10 22.40 11.46
CA GLU A 127 0.91 22.14 10.27
C GLU A 127 0.79 20.65 9.90
N PRO A 128 0.32 20.29 8.69
CA PRO A 128 0.17 18.90 8.31
C PRO A 128 1.54 18.23 8.18
N ILE A 129 1.65 17.02 8.71
CA ILE A 129 2.83 16.19 8.46
C ILE A 129 2.58 15.41 7.17
N THR A 130 3.30 15.80 6.12
CA THR A 130 3.22 15.16 4.80
C THR A 130 4.21 14.01 4.69
N ASP A 131 3.83 12.96 3.98
CA ASP A 131 4.67 11.80 3.66
C ASP A 131 5.28 11.12 4.90
N ALA A 132 4.53 11.10 6.02
CA ALA A 132 4.86 10.22 7.14
C ALA A 132 4.37 8.81 6.82
N VAL A 133 5.21 7.82 7.12
CA VAL A 133 4.81 6.41 7.05
C VAL A 133 4.03 6.08 8.31
N ILE A 134 2.77 5.70 8.13
CA ILE A 134 1.82 5.37 9.18
C ILE A 134 1.56 3.87 9.15
N LEU A 135 1.78 3.23 10.29
CA LEU A 135 1.51 1.82 10.49
C LEU A 135 0.56 1.63 11.67
N LEU A 136 -0.61 1.04 11.41
CA LEU A 136 -1.52 0.64 12.47
C LEU A 136 -0.97 -0.62 13.13
N GLN A 137 -0.64 -0.54 14.41
CA GLN A 137 -0.22 -1.67 15.20
C GLN A 137 -1.40 -2.16 16.05
N TRP A 138 -1.51 -3.47 16.19
CA TRP A 138 -2.49 -4.12 17.05
C TRP A 138 -1.77 -4.99 18.07
N LYS A 139 -2.42 -5.21 19.21
CA LYS A 139 -1.86 -6.06 20.26
C LYS A 139 -2.35 -7.49 20.08
N ASP A 140 -1.43 -8.41 19.83
CA ASP A 140 -1.65 -9.85 19.80
C ASP A 140 -1.55 -10.44 21.21
N GLU A 141 -2.34 -11.48 21.48
CA GLU A 141 -2.35 -12.15 22.79
C GLU A 141 -1.03 -12.86 23.11
N GLU A 142 -0.31 -13.36 22.09
CA GLU A 142 0.88 -14.19 22.26
C GLU A 142 2.18 -13.44 21.94
N HIS A 143 2.15 -12.53 20.95
CA HIS A 143 3.35 -11.95 20.34
C HIS A 143 3.54 -10.45 20.65
N GLY A 144 2.64 -9.83 21.41
CA GLY A 144 2.73 -8.40 21.75
C GLY A 144 2.27 -7.49 20.62
N TRP A 145 2.96 -6.38 20.38
CA TRP A 145 2.56 -5.42 19.34
C TRP A 145 3.00 -5.88 17.95
N LEU A 146 2.04 -6.06 17.03
CA LEU A 146 2.29 -6.43 15.65
C LEU A 146 1.84 -5.30 14.71
N GLY A 147 2.62 -5.06 13.65
CA GLY A 147 2.28 -4.12 12.60
C GLY A 147 1.25 -4.67 11.62
N ALA A 148 0.42 -3.80 11.04
CA ALA A 148 -0.41 -4.15 9.90
C ALA A 148 0.46 -4.58 8.71
N SER A 149 -0.10 -5.40 7.82
CA SER A 149 0.60 -5.85 6.61
C SER A 149 0.77 -4.77 5.54
N THR A 150 0.17 -3.60 5.73
CA THR A 150 0.12 -2.54 4.73
C THR A 150 0.57 -1.24 5.37
N GLU A 151 1.60 -0.64 4.80
CA GLU A 151 2.06 0.69 5.13
C GLU A 151 1.13 1.72 4.49
N SER A 152 0.90 2.82 5.19
CA SER A 152 0.12 3.95 4.68
C SER A 152 0.94 5.22 4.78
N HIS A 153 0.61 6.21 3.96
CA HIS A 153 1.32 7.50 3.95
C HIS A 153 0.34 8.63 4.20
N SER A 154 0.76 9.64 4.95
CA SER A 154 0.00 10.88 5.07
C SER A 154 0.12 11.74 3.81
N ASN A 155 -0.99 12.30 3.36
CA ASN A 155 -1.04 13.15 2.17
C ASN A 155 -0.60 14.60 2.46
N ALA A 156 -0.78 15.50 1.49
CA ALA A 156 -0.44 16.92 1.62
C ALA A 156 -1.19 17.66 2.76
N ASN A 157 -2.33 17.13 3.21
CA ASN A 157 -3.12 17.64 4.32
C ASN A 157 -2.82 16.91 5.64
N GLY A 158 -1.88 15.95 5.64
CA GLY A 158 -1.60 15.09 6.78
C GLY A 158 -2.59 13.94 6.95
N ASP A 159 -3.58 13.80 6.07
CA ASP A 159 -4.58 12.73 6.18
C ASP A 159 -4.00 11.39 5.72
N PHE A 160 -4.37 10.31 6.40
CA PHE A 160 -3.94 8.96 6.08
C PHE A 160 -5.09 7.96 6.25
N VAL A 161 -4.90 6.77 5.66
CA VAL A 161 -5.74 5.61 5.93
C VAL A 161 -4.89 4.39 6.22
N ALA A 162 -5.00 3.86 7.43
CA ALA A 162 -4.30 2.66 7.86
C ALA A 162 -5.28 1.50 7.95
N VAL A 163 -5.06 0.45 7.16
CA VAL A 163 -5.93 -0.74 7.11
C VAL A 163 -5.24 -1.90 7.79
N LEU A 164 -5.99 -2.66 8.60
CA LEU A 164 -5.53 -3.90 9.21
C LEU A 164 -6.26 -5.09 8.60
N ARG A 165 -5.48 -6.07 8.15
CA ARG A 165 -5.96 -7.40 7.79
C ARG A 165 -5.33 -8.43 8.72
N LEU A 166 -6.18 -9.13 9.46
CA LEU A 166 -5.78 -10.26 10.30
C LEU A 166 -5.85 -11.55 9.48
N THR A 167 -4.87 -12.42 9.64
CA THR A 167 -4.95 -13.80 9.14
C THR A 167 -5.84 -14.63 10.08
N PRO A 168 -6.38 -15.78 9.62
CA PRO A 168 -7.19 -16.66 10.49
C PRO A 168 -6.45 -17.20 11.72
N THR A 169 -5.12 -17.12 11.74
CA THR A 169 -4.27 -17.60 12.83
C THR A 169 -3.87 -16.49 13.81
N GLN A 170 -4.29 -15.25 13.57
CA GLN A 170 -3.96 -14.09 14.41
C GLN A 170 -5.10 -13.83 15.41
N SER A 171 -4.73 -13.57 16.67
CA SER A 171 -5.66 -13.42 17.78
C SER A 171 -5.48 -12.04 18.43
N PRO A 172 -6.22 -11.02 17.97
CA PRO A 172 -6.12 -9.68 18.53
C PRO A 172 -6.64 -9.65 19.96
N GLN A 173 -5.88 -9.00 20.85
CA GLN A 173 -6.35 -8.69 22.19
C GLN A 173 -7.53 -7.71 22.11
N LEU A 174 -8.64 -8.09 22.75
CA LEU A 174 -9.86 -7.30 22.79
C LEU A 174 -10.10 -6.69 24.18
N PHE A 175 -10.67 -5.48 24.20
CA PHE A 175 -11.22 -4.83 25.38
C PHE A 175 -12.67 -4.45 25.05
N GLU A 176 -13.63 -5.02 25.77
CA GLU A 176 -15.07 -4.82 25.53
C GLU A 176 -15.49 -5.11 24.07
N GLY A 177 -14.87 -6.13 23.45
CA GLY A 177 -15.12 -6.51 22.06
C GLY A 177 -14.47 -5.60 21.01
N LEU A 178 -13.73 -4.58 21.42
CA LEU A 178 -12.95 -3.71 20.55
C LEU A 178 -11.48 -4.11 20.56
N MET A 179 -10.82 -4.01 19.40
CA MET A 179 -9.41 -4.35 19.26
C MET A 179 -8.52 -3.24 19.80
N ILE A 180 -7.52 -3.61 20.60
CA ILE A 180 -6.52 -2.66 21.12
C ILE A 180 -5.47 -2.39 20.05
N VAL A 181 -5.30 -1.12 19.71
CA VAL A 181 -4.37 -0.65 18.68
C VAL A 181 -3.53 0.53 19.17
N ARG A 182 -2.47 0.84 18.41
CA ARG A 182 -1.75 2.12 18.46
C ARG A 182 -1.25 2.46 17.06
N LEU A 183 -0.95 3.73 16.83
CA LEU A 183 -0.24 4.14 15.62
C LEU A 183 1.25 4.16 15.86
N GLN A 184 2.01 3.66 14.88
CA GLN A 184 3.41 3.98 14.69
C GLN A 184 3.49 4.99 13.54
N VAL A 185 4.20 6.09 13.76
CA VAL A 185 4.43 7.15 12.78
C VAL A 185 5.94 7.26 12.59
N ASN A 186 6.42 7.06 11.36
CA ASN A 186 7.80 7.31 10.99
C ASN A 186 7.87 8.58 10.13
N TRP A 187 8.64 9.57 10.57
CA TRP A 187 8.80 10.83 9.86
C TRP A 187 10.20 11.40 10.10
N LYS A 188 10.90 11.79 9.01
CA LYS A 188 12.26 12.36 9.06
C LYS A 188 13.25 11.53 9.90
N SER A 189 13.22 10.20 9.72
CA SER A 189 14.06 9.23 10.45
C SER A 189 13.76 9.09 11.94
N GLU A 190 12.75 9.78 12.46
CA GLU A 190 12.22 9.55 13.81
C GLU A 190 11.02 8.61 13.73
N GLN A 191 10.88 7.77 14.75
CA GLN A 191 9.75 6.90 14.94
C GLN A 191 9.08 7.29 16.25
N ARG A 192 7.75 7.46 16.22
CA ARG A 192 6.94 7.73 17.41
C ARG A 192 5.66 6.93 17.41
N TYR A 193 5.05 6.81 18.59
CA TYR A 193 3.87 6.02 18.83
C TYR A 193 2.76 6.85 19.48
N SER A 194 1.52 6.58 19.09
CA SER A 194 0.38 7.08 19.85
C SER A 194 0.22 6.32 21.17
N GLU A 195 -0.52 6.92 22.10
CA GLU A 195 -1.18 6.15 23.15
C GLU A 195 -2.03 5.02 22.56
N LYS A 196 -2.28 3.98 23.35
CA LYS A 196 -3.18 2.90 22.94
C LYS A 196 -4.63 3.37 22.91
N PHE A 197 -5.37 2.90 21.92
CA PHE A 197 -6.81 3.14 21.81
C PHE A 197 -7.50 1.90 21.24
N THR A 198 -8.82 1.95 21.10
CA THR A 198 -9.62 0.82 20.64
C THR A 198 -10.31 1.12 19.31
N VAL A 199 -10.45 0.10 18.46
CA VAL A 199 -11.18 0.19 17.19
C VAL A 199 -12.12 -1.00 17.02
N SER A 200 -13.20 -0.79 16.25
CA SER A 200 -14.15 -1.86 15.93
C SER A 200 -13.57 -2.83 14.91
N LEU A 201 -13.65 -4.13 15.18
CA LEU A 201 -13.32 -5.15 14.18
C LEU A 201 -14.30 -5.09 13.00
N GLY A 202 -13.77 -5.27 11.79
CA GLY A 202 -14.53 -5.29 10.55
C GLY A 202 -15.12 -3.93 10.15
N LYS A 203 -14.65 -2.83 10.77
CA LYS A 203 -15.05 -1.48 10.42
C LYS A 203 -13.87 -0.53 10.36
N VAL A 204 -13.96 0.43 9.43
CA VAL A 204 -13.00 1.54 9.37
C VAL A 204 -13.50 2.65 10.28
N THR A 205 -12.74 2.93 11.34
CA THR A 205 -12.98 4.06 12.24
C THR A 205 -12.68 5.36 11.48
N ARG A 206 -13.66 6.26 11.42
CA ARG A 206 -13.54 7.58 10.80
C ARG A 206 -13.71 8.68 11.85
N PRO A 207 -13.07 9.85 11.69
CA PRO A 207 -13.27 10.97 12.60
C PRO A 207 -14.74 11.43 12.57
N THR A 208 -15.35 11.62 13.74
CA THR A 208 -16.71 12.19 13.87
C THR A 208 -16.69 13.68 14.25
N SER A 209 -15.55 14.17 14.71
CA SER A 209 -15.28 15.57 15.04
C SER A 209 -13.89 15.97 14.51
N MET A 210 -13.61 17.27 14.46
CA MET A 210 -12.34 17.82 13.95
C MET A 210 -11.11 17.40 14.76
N ASN A 211 -11.29 16.95 16.01
CA ASN A 211 -10.21 16.51 16.88
C ASN A 211 -10.15 14.98 17.03
N ASP A 212 -11.19 14.27 16.60
CA ASP A 212 -11.18 12.81 16.63
C ASP A 212 -10.12 12.32 15.64
N GLN A 213 -9.33 11.34 16.04
CA GLN A 213 -8.31 10.72 15.16
C GLN A 213 -7.31 11.73 14.55
N THR A 214 -7.13 12.87 15.21
CA THR A 214 -6.01 13.80 14.95
C THR A 214 -4.85 13.43 15.86
N PHE A 215 -3.74 13.04 15.25
CA PHE A 215 -2.51 12.64 15.93
C PHE A 215 -1.50 13.78 15.84
N ILE A 216 -0.95 14.16 16.98
CA ILE A 216 -0.08 15.34 17.09
C ILE A 216 1.31 14.84 17.36
N TRP A 217 2.21 15.06 16.40
CA TRP A 217 3.56 14.51 16.42
C TRP A 217 4.33 14.83 17.69
N ASP A 218 4.23 16.06 18.17
CA ASP A 218 4.88 16.52 19.41
C ASP A 218 4.32 15.89 20.69
N GLU A 219 3.16 15.22 20.59
CA GLU A 219 2.52 14.48 21.68
C GLU A 219 2.71 12.95 21.55
N LEU A 220 3.30 12.47 20.46
CA LEU A 220 3.61 11.05 20.29
C LEU A 220 4.87 10.67 21.09
N HIS A 221 4.91 9.43 21.59
CA HIS A 221 6.00 8.91 22.40
C HIS A 221 7.12 8.33 21.52
N SER A 222 8.38 8.55 21.87
CA SER A 222 9.54 7.89 21.24
C SER A 222 9.67 6.42 21.66
#